data_AF-A0A3C0Y0F5-F1
#
_entry.id   AF-A0A3C0Y0F5-F1
#
_cell.length_a   1.000
_cell.length_b   1.000
_cell.length_c   1.000
_cell.angle_alpha   90.00
_cell.angle_beta   90.00
_cell.angle_gamma   90.00
#
_symmetry.space_group_name_H-M   'P 1'
#
loop_
_entity.id
_entity.type
_entity.pdbx_description
1 polymer ?
#
loop_
_entity_poly.entity_id
_entity_poly.type
_entity_poly.pdbx_seq_one_letter_code
_entity_poly.pdbx_strand_id
1 'polypeptide(L)' 'MKKDASKIESIRPQDIEKRSFEIIEEEIKARGIPAPFSSGEDAGGDGSLLKKIVFRCIHTTADFDYASTLR' A
#
# COMPACT_ATOMS: atom_id res chain seq x y z
N MET A 1 12.45 -39.04 4.29
CA MET A 1 12.55 -37.73 3.62
C MET A 1 12.58 -36.66 4.70
N LYS A 2 13.73 -35.99 4.90
CA LYS A 2 13.82 -34.86 5.83
C LYS A 2 13.13 -33.68 5.15
N LYS A 3 12.05 -33.15 5.74
CA LYS A 3 11.44 -31.90 5.28
C LYS A 3 12.49 -30.81 5.50
N ASP A 4 13.04 -30.27 4.43
CA ASP A 4 13.73 -29.00 4.47
C ASP A 4 12.72 -27.97 4.96
N ALA A 5 12.77 -27.66 6.26
CA ALA A 5 12.03 -26.55 6.82
C ALA A 5 12.55 -25.30 6.10
N SER A 6 11.83 -24.89 5.07
CA SER A 6 12.12 -23.73 4.22
C SER A 6 12.51 -22.58 5.13
N LYS A 7 13.79 -22.21 5.07
CA LYS A 7 14.41 -21.20 5.91
C LYS A 7 13.61 -19.90 5.76
N ILE A 8 12.80 -19.54 6.75
CA ILE A 8 12.00 -18.31 6.70
C ILE A 8 12.98 -17.16 6.74
N GLU A 9 12.92 -16.31 5.72
CA GLU A 9 13.70 -15.08 5.69
C GLU A 9 13.23 -14.16 6.82
N SER A 10 14.16 -13.76 7.69
CA SER A 10 13.86 -12.84 8.79
C SER A 10 13.99 -11.41 8.28
N ILE A 11 12.86 -10.79 7.96
CA ILE A 11 12.76 -9.41 7.50
C ILE A 11 12.21 -8.56 8.65
N ARG A 12 12.69 -7.33 8.82
CA ARG A 12 12.17 -6.45 9.88
C ARG A 12 10.73 -6.07 9.55
N PRO A 13 9.81 -6.02 10.54
CA PRO A 13 8.41 -5.63 10.30
C PRO A 13 8.25 -4.30 9.57
N GLN A 14 9.13 -3.33 9.85
CA GLN A 14 9.14 -2.01 9.20
C GLN A 14 9.46 -2.09 7.71
N ASP A 15 10.35 -3.00 7.31
CA ASP A 15 10.68 -3.20 5.89
C ASP A 15 9.53 -3.88 5.15
N ILE A 16 8.81 -4.78 5.83
CA ILE A 16 7.60 -5.42 5.30
C ILE A 16 6.49 -4.39 5.09
N GLU A 17 6.25 -3.53 6.09
CA GLU A 17 5.23 -2.46 5.98
C GLU A 17 5.57 -1.48 4.86
N LYS A 18 6.82 -1.04 4.79
CA LYS A 18 7.29 -0.14 3.72
C LYS A 18 7.01 -0.76 2.35
N ARG A 19 7.40 -2.03 2.16
CA ARG A 19 7.16 -2.73 0.90
C ARG A 19 5.68 -2.95 0.61
N SER A 20 4.86 -3.15 1.64
CA SER A 20 3.39 -3.20 1.49
C SER A 20 2.85 -1.88 0.92
N PHE A 21 3.33 -0.72 1.39
CA PHE A 21 2.88 0.56 0.85
C PHE A 21 3.38 0.81 -0.59
N GLU A 22 4.60 0.40 -0.92
CA GLU A 22 5.12 0.46 -2.30
C GLU A 22 4.23 -0.36 -3.25
N ILE A 23 3.86 -1.59 -2.85
CA ILE A 23 2.95 -2.44 -3.65
C ILE A 23 1.55 -1.83 -3.79
N ILE A 24 1.00 -1.25 -2.71
CA ILE A 24 -0.30 -0.57 -2.75
C ILE A 24 -0.27 0.59 -3.77
N GLU A 25 0.80 1.39 -3.78
CA GLU A 25 0.97 2.49 -4.72
C GLU A 25 1.09 2.01 -6.17
N GLU A 26 1.90 0.98 -6.43
CA GLU A 26 2.06 0.37 -7.75
C GLU A 26 0.73 -0.18 -8.29
N GLU A 27 -0.05 -0.87 -7.45
CA GLU A 27 -1.33 -1.46 -7.82
C GLU A 27 -2.39 -0.38 -8.09
N ILE A 28 -2.46 0.67 -7.26
CA ILE A 28 -3.34 1.83 -7.51
C ILE A 28 -3.02 2.47 -8.86
N LYS A 29 -1.73 2.64 -9.16
CA LYS A 29 -1.26 3.17 -10.45
C LYS A 29 -1.62 2.23 -11.60
N ALA A 30 -1.44 0.93 -11.44
CA ALA A 30 -1.80 -0.09 -12.44
C ALA A 30 -3.31 -0.12 -12.73
N ARG A 31 -4.14 0.16 -11.72
CA ARG A 31 -5.60 0.27 -11.86
C ARG A 31 -6.06 1.59 -12.48
N GLY A 32 -5.16 2.57 -12.67
CA GLY A 32 -5.50 3.88 -13.24
C GLY A 32 -6.38 4.74 -12.33
N ILE A 33 -6.35 4.49 -11.01
CA ILE A 33 -7.12 5.28 -10.04
C ILE A 33 -6.45 6.66 -9.93
N PRO A 34 -7.13 7.78 -10.27
CA PRO A 34 -6.50 9.09 -10.38
C PRO A 34 -6.09 9.68 -9.01
N ALA A 35 -5.48 10.87 -9.05
CA ALA A 35 -5.08 11.65 -7.88
C ALA A 35 -6.18 11.69 -6.78
N PRO A 36 -5.80 11.70 -5.50
CA PRO A 36 -4.45 11.96 -4.97
C PRO A 36 -3.53 10.72 -4.89
N PHE A 37 -3.91 9.59 -5.46
CA PHE A 37 -3.22 8.31 -5.21
C PHE A 37 -2.18 7.88 -6.28
N SER A 38 -2.28 8.35 -7.54
CA SER A 38 -1.49 7.83 -8.67
C SER A 38 -0.27 8.65 -9.13
N SER A 39 -0.08 9.88 -8.67
CA SER A 39 0.94 10.78 -9.24
C SER A 39 1.84 11.35 -8.15
N GLY A 40 3.16 11.24 -8.35
CA GLY A 40 4.22 11.58 -7.41
C GLY A 40 4.47 13.07 -7.19
N GLU A 41 3.45 13.93 -7.27
CA GLU A 41 3.60 15.37 -7.01
C GLU A 41 2.47 15.86 -6.11
N ASP A 42 2.87 16.33 -4.93
CA ASP A 42 2.28 17.44 -4.20
C ASP A 42 0.76 17.61 -4.31
N ALA A 43 0.01 16.68 -3.73
CA ALA A 43 -1.24 17.05 -3.10
C ALA A 43 -0.91 17.82 -1.80
N GLY A 44 -0.37 19.03 -1.93
CA GLY A 44 -0.23 19.95 -0.81
C GLY A 44 -1.60 20.16 -0.15
N GLY A 45 -1.64 20.16 1.19
CA GLY A 45 -2.89 20.21 1.97
C GLY A 45 -3.48 18.81 2.25
N ASP A 46 -4.81 18.71 2.22
CA ASP A 46 -5.57 17.54 2.71
C ASP A 46 -5.34 16.25 1.89
N GLY A 47 -4.89 16.34 0.63
CA GLY A 47 -4.71 15.17 -0.23
C GLY A 47 -3.56 14.25 0.19
N SER A 48 -2.50 14.78 0.83
CA SER A 48 -1.43 13.96 1.44
C SER A 48 -1.93 13.16 2.66
N LEU A 49 -2.84 13.73 3.44
CA LEU A 49 -3.46 13.04 4.56
C LEU A 49 -4.41 11.93 4.07
N LEU A 50 -5.24 12.23 3.07
CA LEU A 50 -6.15 11.25 2.48
C LEU A 50 -5.40 10.05 1.89
N LYS A 51 -4.28 10.27 1.19
CA LYS A 51 -3.40 9.17 0.70
C LYS A 51 -2.96 8.26 1.84
N LYS A 52 -2.48 8.82 2.96
CA LYS A 52 -2.04 8.03 4.14
C LYS A 52 -3.19 7.24 4.76
N ILE A 53 -4.38 7.83 4.86
CA ILE A 53 -5.57 7.15 5.41
C ILE A 53 -5.98 5.98 4.50
N VAL A 54 -6.13 6.23 3.21
CA VAL A 54 -6.49 5.19 2.23
C VAL A 54 -5.47 4.05 2.22
N PHE A 55 -4.17 4.37 2.21
CA PHE A 55 -3.11 3.35 2.24
C PHE A 55 -3.18 2.52 3.52
N ARG A 56 -3.49 3.14 4.66
CA ARG A 56 -3.66 2.42 5.93
C ARG A 56 -4.88 1.51 5.90
N CYS A 57 -6.02 1.98 5.35
CA CYS A 57 -7.20 1.14 5.16
C CYS A 57 -6.87 -0.09 4.31
N ILE A 58 -6.29 0.11 3.11
CA ILE A 58 -5.91 -0.98 2.20
C ILE A 58 -4.89 -1.91 2.86
N HIS A 59 -3.90 -1.39 3.59
CA HIS A 59 -2.91 -2.23 4.29
C HIS A 59 -3.56 -3.16 5.33
N THR A 60 -4.57 -2.67 6.05
CA THR A 60 -5.27 -3.46 7.07
C THR A 60 -6.28 -4.43 6.48
N THR A 61 -6.97 -4.05 5.39
CA THR A 61 -8.09 -4.84 4.82
C THR A 61 -7.73 -5.65 3.58
N ALA A 62 -6.59 -5.34 2.95
CA ALA A 62 -6.23 -5.78 1.59
C ALA A 62 -7.28 -5.44 0.51
N ASP A 63 -8.14 -4.45 0.77
CA ASP A 63 -9.23 -4.05 -0.11
C ASP A 63 -8.94 -2.70 -0.78
N PHE A 64 -8.66 -2.76 -2.08
CA PHE A 64 -8.33 -1.60 -2.91
C PHE A 64 -9.54 -0.71 -3.23
N ASP A 65 -10.77 -1.16 -2.98
CA ASP A 65 -11.98 -0.37 -3.27
C ASP A 65 -12.06 0.89 -2.39
N TYR A 66 -11.37 0.90 -1.24
CA TYR A 66 -11.20 2.10 -0.40
C TYR A 66 -10.57 3.29 -1.13
N ALA A 67 -9.78 3.05 -2.19
CA ALA A 67 -9.23 4.13 -3.01
C ALA A 67 -10.31 4.89 -3.81
N SER A 68 -11.52 4.34 -3.91
CA SER A 68 -12.65 4.95 -4.62
C SER A 68 -13.86 5.29 -3.73
N THR A 69 -13.98 4.62 -2.59
CA THR A 69 -15.16 4.71 -1.71
C THR A 69 -14.96 5.58 -0.47
N LEU A 70 -13.72 5.78 -0.03
CA LEU A 70 -13.42 6.61 1.14
C LEU A 70 -13.58 8.10 0.77
N ARG A 71 -14.47 8.83 1.46
CA ARG A 71 -14.78 10.25 1.23
C ARG A 71 -14.60 11.10 2.49
#